data_AF-A0A914YRY6-F1
#
_entry.id   AF-A0A914YRY6-F1
#
_cell.length_a   1.000
_cell.length_b   1.000
_cell.length_c   1.000
_cell.angle_alpha   90.00
_cell.angle_beta   90.00
_cell.angle_gamma   90.00
#
_symmetry.space_group_name_H-M   'P 1'
#
loop_
_entity.id
_entity.type
_entity.pdbx_description
1 polymer ?
#
loop_
_entity_poly.entity_id
_entity_poly.type
_entity_poly.pdbx_seq_one_letter_code
_entity_poly.pdbx_strand_id
1 'polypeptide(L)'
;MKEQQQNFSKCGFRQFDKTGHTIFAATNPKMYTFFDFTEQMAKKNEMFGATLFTVKKSEETNKIIEKLVTCALEEECMAPRASFLYCIPSKLEKGEYGDCHRFDQSALAISLAQCSDQQSDYFHQSSIVAVQRM
;
A
#
# COMPACT_ATOMS: atom_id res chain seq x y z
N MET A 1 -8.09 -19.78 27.86
CA MET A 1 -7.32 -18.73 27.15
C MET A 1 -8.23 -18.19 26.06
N LYS A 2 -8.49 -16.88 26.03
CA LYS A 2 -9.41 -16.29 25.04
C LYS A 2 -8.66 -16.13 23.72
N GLU A 3 -9.17 -16.73 22.64
CA GLU A 3 -8.69 -16.51 21.28
C GLU A 3 -8.68 -15.01 20.99
N GLN A 4 -7.51 -14.44 20.74
CA GLN A 4 -7.43 -13.14 20.07
C GLN A 4 -7.74 -13.39 18.61
N GLN A 5 -9.02 -13.26 18.26
CA GLN A 5 -9.46 -13.24 16.87
C GLN A 5 -8.71 -12.10 16.16
N GLN A 6 -7.73 -12.44 15.33
CA GLN A 6 -7.01 -11.48 14.50
C GLN A 6 -8.03 -10.85 13.55
N ASN A 7 -8.48 -9.63 13.86
CA ASN A 7 -9.31 -8.84 12.97
C ASN A 7 -8.46 -8.40 11.79
N PHE A 8 -8.50 -9.18 10.70
CA PHE A 8 -8.03 -8.71 9.40
C PHE A 8 -8.98 -7.64 8.90
N SER A 9 -8.43 -6.59 8.28
CA SER A 9 -9.21 -5.60 7.53
C SER A 9 -10.06 -6.31 6.47
N LYS A 10 -11.12 -5.65 5.97
CA LYS A 10 -11.94 -6.12 4.83
C LYS A 10 -11.09 -6.63 3.66
N CYS A 11 -9.90 -6.06 3.49
CA CYS A 11 -8.97 -6.36 2.41
C CYS A 11 -8.13 -7.60 2.63
N GLY A 12 -8.12 -8.19 3.83
CA GLY A 12 -7.32 -9.36 4.14
C GLY A 12 -5.81 -9.11 4.24
N PHE A 13 -5.33 -7.89 4.00
CA PHE A 13 -3.94 -7.49 4.19
C PHE A 13 -3.74 -6.79 5.52
N ARG A 14 -2.58 -7.03 6.14
CA ARG A 14 -2.10 -6.31 7.31
C ARG A 14 -0.64 -5.91 7.14
N GLN A 15 -0.40 -4.61 6.99
CA GLN A 15 0.94 -4.01 6.92
C GLN A 15 1.38 -3.56 8.32
N PHE A 16 2.69 -3.62 8.59
CA PHE A 16 3.23 -3.34 9.93
C PHE A 16 3.87 -1.96 10.06
N ASP A 17 4.47 -1.45 8.97
CA ASP A 17 5.35 -0.27 9.04
C ASP A 17 4.72 0.95 8.37
N LYS A 18 4.67 2.08 9.09
CA LYS A 18 4.36 3.41 8.52
C LYS A 18 5.59 3.97 7.83
N THR A 19 5.45 4.54 6.63
CA THR A 19 6.58 5.22 5.98
C THR A 19 6.73 6.67 6.43
N GLY A 20 5.72 7.26 7.07
CA GLY A 20 5.72 8.66 7.49
C GLY A 20 5.41 9.65 6.36
N HIS A 21 4.88 9.17 5.24
CA HIS A 21 4.41 10.01 4.13
C HIS A 21 3.19 9.39 3.44
N THR A 22 2.46 10.21 2.70
CA THR A 22 1.26 9.79 1.96
C THR A 22 1.58 8.93 0.74
N ILE A 23 0.55 8.31 0.16
CA ILE A 23 0.64 7.63 -1.15
C ILE A 23 1.10 8.62 -2.22
N PHE A 24 0.62 9.87 -2.15
CA PHE A 24 0.97 10.95 -3.07
C PHE A 24 2.48 11.22 -3.09
N ALA A 25 3.11 11.28 -1.92
CA ALA A 25 4.50 11.71 -1.80
C ALA A 25 5.50 10.81 -2.54
N ALA A 26 5.18 9.53 -2.76
CA ALA A 26 6.13 8.54 -3.27
C ALA A 26 5.60 7.63 -4.38
N THR A 27 4.54 8.05 -5.08
CA THR A 27 3.96 7.31 -6.20
C THR A 27 4.02 8.13 -7.47
N ASN A 28 4.55 7.55 -8.55
CA ASN A 28 4.52 8.21 -9.86
C ASN A 28 3.05 8.45 -10.26
N PRO A 29 2.64 9.68 -10.61
CA PRO A 29 1.26 10.00 -10.93
C PRO A 29 0.64 9.16 -12.06
N LYS A 30 1.47 8.63 -12.98
CA LYS A 30 1.00 7.73 -14.04
C LYS A 30 0.36 6.46 -13.49
N MET A 31 0.81 5.94 -12.35
CA MET A 31 0.22 4.72 -11.79
C MET A 31 -1.26 4.90 -11.46
N TYR A 32 -1.69 6.12 -11.09
CA TYR A 32 -3.07 6.38 -10.71
C TYR A 32 -4.08 6.08 -11.83
N THR A 33 -3.69 6.25 -13.11
CA THR A 33 -4.58 5.99 -14.25
C THR A 33 -4.85 4.50 -14.45
N PHE A 34 -3.97 3.61 -13.99
CA PHE A 34 -4.17 2.17 -14.10
C PHE A 34 -5.10 1.60 -13.02
N PHE A 35 -5.35 2.37 -11.97
CA PHE A 35 -6.16 1.95 -10.83
C PHE A 35 -7.46 2.74 -10.69
N ASP A 36 -7.78 3.69 -11.57
CA ASP A 36 -8.86 4.68 -11.36
C ASP A 36 -8.75 5.39 -10.01
N PHE A 37 -7.52 5.75 -9.64
CA PHE A 37 -7.22 6.43 -8.38
C PHE A 37 -6.99 7.93 -8.63
N THR A 38 -7.37 8.79 -7.69
CA THR A 38 -7.16 10.24 -7.83
C THR A 38 -6.02 10.73 -6.97
N GLU A 39 -5.37 11.82 -7.40
CA GLU A 39 -4.35 12.49 -6.59
C GLU A 39 -4.91 12.93 -5.22
N GLN A 40 -6.17 13.35 -5.18
CA GLN A 40 -6.84 13.73 -3.93
C GLN A 40 -6.96 12.54 -2.96
N MET A 41 -7.27 11.34 -3.48
CA MET A 41 -7.24 10.12 -2.68
C MET A 41 -5.83 9.80 -2.23
N ALA A 42 -4.83 9.95 -3.10
CA ALA A 42 -3.42 9.70 -2.75
C ALA A 42 -2.89 10.64 -1.66
N LYS A 43 -3.34 11.90 -1.63
CA LYS A 43 -2.99 12.87 -0.58
C LYS A 43 -3.64 12.59 0.76
N LYS A 44 -4.81 11.94 0.78
CA LYS A 44 -5.55 11.62 2.01
C LYS A 44 -5.10 10.30 2.66
N ASN A 45 -4.42 9.44 1.92
CA ASN A 45 -4.04 8.11 2.38
C ASN A 45 -2.54 8.03 2.68
N GLU A 46 -2.22 7.48 3.85
CA GLU A 46 -0.85 7.19 4.27
C GLU A 46 -0.27 6.02 3.47
N MET A 47 1.04 6.04 3.23
CA MET A 47 1.75 4.90 2.67
C MET A 47 2.32 4.03 3.80
N PHE A 48 2.19 2.71 3.62
CA PHE A 48 2.77 1.70 4.50
C PHE A 48 3.82 0.88 3.77
N GLY A 49 4.77 0.34 4.52
CA GLY A 49 5.80 -0.56 4.01
C GLY A 49 5.21 -1.81 3.35
N ALA A 50 5.85 -2.27 2.27
CA ALA A 50 5.51 -3.53 1.59
C ALA A 50 6.55 -4.64 1.84
N THR A 51 7.55 -4.41 2.67
CA THR A 51 8.59 -5.42 2.98
C THR A 51 8.03 -6.59 3.80
N LEU A 52 7.12 -6.31 4.75
CA LEU A 52 6.51 -7.30 5.61
C LEU A 52 5.02 -6.99 5.79
N PHE A 53 4.19 -7.96 5.49
CA PHE A 53 2.75 -7.93 5.73
C PHE A 53 2.20 -9.36 5.84
N THR A 54 1.04 -9.52 6.46
CA THR A 54 0.29 -10.79 6.42
C THR A 54 -0.90 -10.68 5.48
N VAL A 55 -1.27 -11.82 4.90
CA VAL A 55 -2.37 -11.93 3.96
C VAL A 55 -3.29 -13.06 4.37
N LYS A 56 -4.57 -12.76 4.56
CA LYS A 56 -5.64 -13.73 4.74
C LYS A 56 -6.25 -14.04 3.37
N LYS A 57 -6.38 -15.32 3.04
CA LYS A 57 -7.05 -15.75 1.80
C LYS A 57 -8.53 -15.36 1.83
N SER A 58 -8.96 -14.57 0.86
CA SER A 58 -10.36 -14.23 0.58
C SER A 58 -10.54 -13.82 -0.89
N GLU A 59 -11.78 -13.62 -1.33
CA GLU A 59 -12.06 -13.12 -2.68
C GLU A 59 -11.52 -11.69 -2.88
N GLU A 60 -11.63 -10.84 -1.87
CA GLU A 60 -11.11 -9.47 -1.84
C GLU A 60 -9.58 -9.45 -1.97
N THR A 61 -8.89 -10.31 -1.22
CA THR A 61 -7.45 -10.48 -1.34
C THR A 61 -7.05 -10.90 -2.75
N ASN A 62 -7.78 -11.84 -3.37
CA ASN A 62 -7.48 -12.28 -4.74
C ASN A 62 -7.63 -11.13 -5.74
N LYS A 63 -8.66 -10.29 -5.61
CA LYS A 63 -8.84 -9.09 -6.45
C LYS A 63 -7.69 -8.10 -6.30
N ILE A 64 -7.17 -7.92 -5.08
CA ILE A 64 -6.00 -7.07 -4.84
C ILE A 64 -4.76 -7.67 -5.51
N ILE A 65 -4.49 -8.97 -5.31
CA ILE A 65 -3.35 -9.66 -5.92
C ILE A 65 -3.42 -9.58 -7.45
N GLU A 66 -4.61 -9.77 -8.04
CA GLU A 66 -4.83 -9.64 -9.48
C GLU A 66 -4.47 -8.24 -9.98
N LYS A 67 -4.87 -7.17 -9.27
CA LYS A 67 -4.47 -5.80 -9.59
C LYS A 67 -2.95 -5.61 -9.54
N LEU A 68 -2.28 -6.15 -8.51
CA LEU A 68 -0.83 -6.07 -8.38
C LEU A 68 -0.11 -6.78 -9.52
N VAL A 69 -0.54 -7.99 -9.86
CA VAL A 69 0.04 -8.78 -10.96
C VAL A 69 -0.22 -8.07 -12.30
N THR A 70 -1.43 -7.55 -12.52
CA THR A 70 -1.76 -6.83 -13.76
C THR A 70 -0.90 -5.59 -13.93
N CYS A 71 -0.71 -4.80 -12.87
CA CYS A 71 0.19 -3.66 -12.90
C CYS A 71 1.66 -4.08 -13.13
N ALA A 72 2.10 -5.19 -12.53
CA ALA A 72 3.45 -5.72 -12.73
C ALA A 72 3.73 -6.16 -14.18
N LEU A 73 2.68 -6.53 -14.92
CA LEU A 73 2.77 -6.91 -16.34
C LEU A 73 2.75 -5.71 -17.29
N GLU A 74 2.47 -4.51 -16.79
CA GLU A 74 2.43 -3.27 -17.57
C GLU A 74 3.56 -2.33 -17.13
N GLU A 75 4.57 -2.15 -17.99
CA GLU A 75 5.79 -1.39 -17.67
C GLU A 75 5.47 0.04 -17.21
N GLU A 76 4.53 0.72 -17.89
CA GLU A 76 4.15 2.08 -17.53
C GLU A 76 3.32 2.17 -16.24
N CYS A 77 2.78 1.04 -15.76
CA CYS A 77 2.11 0.97 -14.48
C CYS A 77 3.13 0.80 -13.36
N MET A 78 3.92 -0.28 -13.38
CA MET A 78 4.79 -0.64 -12.25
C MET A 78 6.07 0.17 -12.20
N ALA A 79 6.68 0.46 -13.35
CA ALA A 79 8.00 1.08 -13.43
C ALA A 79 8.09 2.07 -14.60
N PRO A 80 7.21 3.10 -14.67
CA PRO A 80 7.21 4.06 -15.76
C PRO A 80 8.59 4.70 -15.94
N ARG A 81 8.93 5.06 -17.18
CA ARG A 81 10.25 5.62 -17.53
C ARG A 81 10.64 6.78 -16.61
N ALA A 82 11.91 6.81 -16.20
CA ALA A 82 12.48 7.77 -15.25
C ALA A 82 11.91 7.65 -13.81
N SER A 83 11.41 6.48 -13.43
CA SER A 83 11.12 6.17 -12.02
C SER A 83 12.40 5.85 -11.24
N PHE A 84 12.55 6.46 -10.07
CA PHE A 84 13.67 6.22 -9.17
C PHE A 84 13.16 5.94 -7.75
N LEU A 85 13.83 5.04 -7.04
CA LEU A 85 13.42 4.64 -5.70
C LEU A 85 13.67 5.73 -4.65
N TYR A 86 14.74 6.51 -4.83
CA TYR A 86 15.17 7.51 -3.86
C TYR A 86 14.34 8.79 -3.98
N CYS A 87 13.66 9.14 -2.88
CA CYS A 87 12.86 10.36 -2.78
C CYS A 87 13.69 11.53 -2.29
N ILE A 88 13.35 12.73 -2.75
CA ILE A 88 13.93 13.98 -2.24
C ILE A 88 13.42 14.20 -0.81
N PRO A 89 14.27 14.13 0.24
CA PRO A 89 13.80 14.17 1.62
C PRO A 89 13.06 15.46 1.98
N SER A 90 13.55 16.60 1.52
CA SER A 90 12.95 17.92 1.78
C SER A 90 11.56 18.10 1.19
N LYS A 91 11.20 17.32 0.17
CA LYS A 91 9.84 17.30 -0.39
C LYS A 91 8.92 16.41 0.43
N LEU A 92 9.40 15.23 0.86
CA LEU A 92 8.64 14.34 1.73
C LEU A 92 8.26 15.02 3.05
N GLU A 93 9.20 15.73 3.67
CA GLU A 93 8.98 16.49 4.92
C GLU A 93 7.88 17.56 4.78
N LYS A 94 7.67 18.09 3.56
CA LYS A 94 6.63 19.08 3.24
C LYS A 94 5.31 18.44 2.77
N GLY A 95 5.25 17.11 2.66
CA GLY A 95 4.11 16.40 2.08
C GLY A 95 3.95 16.62 0.57
N GLU A 96 5.01 17.02 -0.13
CA GLU A 96 5.04 17.21 -1.58
C GLU A 96 5.40 15.89 -2.30
N TYR A 97 5.19 15.85 -3.62
CA TYR A 97 5.66 14.74 -4.43
C TYR A 97 7.19 14.69 -4.45
N GLY A 98 7.77 13.60 -3.96
CA GLY A 98 9.21 13.44 -3.72
C GLY A 98 10.07 13.15 -4.94
N ASP A 99 9.53 13.30 -6.17
CA ASP A 99 10.17 12.93 -7.45
C ASP A 99 10.72 11.50 -7.46
N CYS A 100 9.97 10.57 -6.84
CA CYS A 100 10.33 9.16 -6.73
C CYS A 100 9.13 8.26 -6.98
N HIS A 101 9.39 6.95 -6.99
CA HIS A 101 8.37 5.93 -7.11
C HIS A 101 8.72 4.69 -6.28
N ARG A 102 7.75 4.20 -5.50
CA ARG A 102 7.89 3.01 -4.65
C ARG A 102 7.32 1.73 -5.28
N PHE A 103 7.13 1.70 -6.60
CA PHE A 103 6.82 0.49 -7.38
C PHE A 103 5.66 -0.36 -6.79
N ASP A 104 5.93 -1.61 -6.42
CA ASP A 104 4.97 -2.56 -5.86
C ASP A 104 4.34 -2.08 -4.55
N GLN A 105 5.10 -1.36 -3.73
CA GLN A 105 4.58 -0.71 -2.53
C GLN A 105 3.52 0.37 -2.87
N SER A 106 3.72 1.13 -3.95
CA SER A 106 2.73 2.11 -4.43
C SER A 106 1.46 1.41 -4.92
N ALA A 107 1.61 0.35 -5.73
CA ALA A 107 0.48 -0.43 -6.26
C ALA A 107 -0.33 -1.08 -5.13
N LEU A 108 0.35 -1.63 -4.11
CA LEU A 108 -0.28 -2.18 -2.92
C LEU A 108 -1.01 -1.11 -2.11
N ALA A 109 -0.38 0.03 -1.87
CA ALA A 109 -0.99 1.11 -1.10
C ALA A 109 -2.26 1.65 -1.79
N ILE A 110 -2.25 1.85 -3.10
CA ILE A 110 -3.44 2.24 -3.88
C ILE A 110 -4.53 1.18 -3.74
N SER A 111 -4.19 -0.09 -3.98
CA SER A 111 -5.15 -1.20 -3.96
C SER A 111 -5.83 -1.34 -2.59
N LEU A 112 -5.07 -1.16 -1.51
CA LEU A 112 -5.59 -1.21 -0.15
C LEU A 112 -6.44 0.01 0.20
N ALA A 113 -6.02 1.21 -0.21
CA ALA A 113 -6.78 2.43 -0.01
C ALA A 113 -8.16 2.40 -0.71
N GLN A 114 -8.26 1.73 -1.87
CA GLN A 114 -9.55 1.53 -2.57
C GLN A 114 -10.44 0.46 -1.93
N CYS A 115 -9.85 -0.47 -1.19
CA CYS A 115 -10.59 -1.55 -0.58
C CYS A 115 -11.13 -1.17 0.82
N SER A 116 -10.42 -0.32 1.57
CA SER A 116 -10.84 0.18 2.88
C SER A 116 -11.78 1.39 2.74
N ASP A 117 -13.04 1.25 3.15
CA ASP A 117 -13.99 2.38 3.19
C ASP A 117 -13.61 3.43 4.26
N GLN A 118 -12.74 3.09 5.22
CA GLN A 118 -12.15 4.01 6.20
C GLN A 118 -10.70 3.63 6.56
N GLN A 119 -9.88 4.66 6.76
CA GLN A 119 -8.46 4.60 7.13
C GLN A 119 -8.18 3.95 8.51
N SER A 120 -9.22 3.62 9.30
CA SER A 120 -9.10 3.05 10.65
C SER A 120 -8.90 1.53 10.69
N ASP A 121 -9.14 0.82 9.57
CA ASP A 121 -9.00 -0.65 9.53
C ASP A 121 -7.55 -1.13 9.29
N TYR A 122 -6.58 -0.21 9.20
CA TYR A 122 -5.15 -0.51 9.23
C TYR A 122 -4.75 -0.90 10.66
N PHE A 123 -4.96 -2.16 11.03
CA PHE A 123 -4.54 -2.69 12.32
C PHE A 123 -3.01 -2.69 12.46
N HIS A 124 -2.46 -1.58 12.93
CA HIS A 124 -1.13 -1.54 13.52
C HIS A 124 -1.12 -2.31 14.84
N GLN A 125 -0.35 -3.39 14.91
CA GLN A 125 0.33 -3.74 16.16
C GLN A 125 1.82 -3.68 15.90
N SER A 126 2.52 -2.99 16.78
CA SER A 126 3.98 -2.95 16.92
C SER A 126 4.59 -4.27 17.41
N SER A 127 3.85 -5.38 17.33
CA SER A 127 4.26 -6.70 17.84
C SER A 127 4.13 -7.73 16.72
N ILE A 128 5.25 -8.37 16.37
CA ILE A 128 5.26 -9.56 15.50
C ILE A 128 4.33 -10.60 16.15
N VAL A 129 3.22 -10.92 15.48
CA VAL A 129 2.36 -12.00 15.98
C VAL A 129 3.04 -13.32 15.65
N ALA A 130 3.45 -14.05 16.68
CA ALA A 130 3.91 -15.43 16.54
C ALA A 130 2.76 -16.28 15.97
N VAL A 131 2.88 -16.69 14.71
CA VAL A 131 1.96 -17.65 14.10
C VAL A 131 2.40 -19.04 14.57
N GLN A 132 1.74 -19.56 15.60
CA GLN A 132 1.92 -20.95 16.01
C GLN A 132 1.01 -21.82 15.15
N ARG A 133 1.60 -22.76 14.39
CA ARG A 133 0.82 -23.79 13.69
C ARG A 133 0.15 -24.69 14.75
N MET A 134 -1.16 -24.93 14.59
CA MET A 134 -1.85 -26.02 15.29
C MET A 134 -1.35 -27.36 14.78
#